data_AF-A0A3P3Y902-F1
#
_entry.id   AF-A0A3P3Y902-F1
#
_cell.length_a   1.000
_cell.length_b   1.000
_cell.length_c   1.000
_cell.angle_alpha   90.00
_cell.angle_beta   90.00
_cell.angle_gamma   90.00
#
_symmetry.space_group_name_H-M   'P 1'
#
loop_
_entity.id
_entity.type
_entity.pdbx_description
1 polymer ?
#
loop_
_entity_poly.entity_id
_entity_poly.type
_entity_poly.pdbx_seq_one_letter_code
_entity_poly.pdbx_strand_id
1 'polypeptide(L)'
;MTPEGSTRPSASRPRPLISAAGNRMVRQTGEYRDEETIRRDALATALATEELGANTLVQLRRQTEQMENMSGELAEVDADLTRTQRTIRSMRSFSGRVKNWFSKSEPLSEIEERRASRQASASNGSRETRSQYELNKLTRTRQERRDSTDPSAQVDALHAVVRNLSAMASDMHSELSIQNDLLNDIDKDMTSVQTSLANQTRQLKKML
;
A
#
# COMPACT_ATOMS: atom_id res chain seq x y z
N MET A 1 -19.29 31.33 -78.88
CA MET A 1 -18.47 30.47 -79.78
C MET A 1 -18.46 29.07 -79.19
N THR A 2 -19.29 28.19 -79.75
CA THR A 2 -19.13 26.72 -79.74
C THR A 2 -18.01 26.33 -80.73
N PRO A 3 -17.65 25.04 -80.96
CA PRO A 3 -17.84 23.76 -80.24
C PRO A 3 -16.44 23.08 -79.99
N GLU A 4 -16.26 21.91 -79.37
CA GLU A 4 -16.32 20.52 -79.88
C GLU A 4 -15.89 19.62 -78.69
N GLY A 5 -16.39 18.42 -78.41
CA GLY A 5 -16.90 17.37 -79.28
C GLY A 5 -15.81 16.33 -79.57
N SER A 6 -15.55 15.35 -78.69
CA SER A 6 -14.97 14.06 -79.15
C SER A 6 -15.09 12.92 -78.13
N THR A 7 -15.92 11.98 -78.56
CA THR A 7 -16.17 10.60 -78.17
C THR A 7 -14.90 9.77 -77.91
N ARG A 8 -14.91 8.92 -76.87
CA ARG A 8 -14.01 7.77 -76.77
C ARG A 8 -14.78 6.45 -76.55
N PRO A 9 -14.34 5.36 -77.20
CA PRO A 9 -15.12 4.13 -77.34
C PRO A 9 -15.01 3.17 -76.15
N SER A 10 -16.12 2.47 -75.93
CA SER A 10 -16.27 1.29 -75.08
C SER A 10 -15.35 0.16 -75.52
N ALA A 11 -14.41 -0.24 -74.66
CA ALA A 11 -13.64 -1.48 -74.78
C ALA A 11 -14.15 -2.49 -73.75
N SER A 12 -14.97 -3.44 -74.22
CA SER A 12 -15.37 -4.64 -73.50
C SER A 12 -14.15 -5.53 -73.28
N ARG A 13 -13.76 -5.71 -72.01
CA ARG A 13 -12.77 -6.73 -71.63
C ARG A 13 -13.48 -8.05 -71.25
N PRO A 14 -12.98 -9.20 -71.71
CA PRO A 14 -13.54 -10.52 -71.42
C PRO A 14 -13.32 -10.89 -69.94
N ARG A 15 -14.36 -11.46 -69.33
CA ARG A 15 -14.31 -12.04 -67.98
C ARG A 15 -13.41 -13.29 -67.99
N PRO A 16 -12.42 -13.41 -67.10
CA PRO A 16 -11.75 -14.68 -66.86
C PRO A 16 -12.70 -15.62 -66.12
N LEU A 17 -12.83 -16.85 -66.65
CA LEU A 17 -13.49 -17.95 -65.98
C LEU A 17 -12.69 -18.30 -64.72
N ILE A 18 -13.29 -18.01 -63.55
CA ILE A 18 -12.73 -18.40 -62.26
C ILE A 18 -12.79 -19.93 -62.18
N SER A 19 -11.62 -20.54 -62.25
CA SER A 19 -11.37 -21.95 -61.93
C SER A 19 -11.82 -22.24 -60.51
N ALA A 20 -12.89 -23.02 -60.37
CA ALA A 20 -13.50 -23.43 -59.10
C ALA A 20 -12.83 -24.68 -58.51
N ALA A 21 -11.49 -24.74 -58.49
CA ALA A 21 -10.74 -25.86 -57.94
C ALA A 21 -9.48 -25.35 -57.24
N GLY A 22 -9.63 -24.82 -56.02
CA GLY A 22 -8.47 -24.33 -55.26
C GLY A 22 -8.69 -23.92 -53.81
N ASN A 23 -9.93 -23.93 -53.29
CA ASN A 23 -10.20 -23.46 -51.92
C ASN A 23 -10.63 -24.60 -51.00
N ARG A 24 -9.70 -25.50 -50.66
CA ARG A 24 -9.89 -26.40 -49.52
C ARG A 24 -8.56 -26.78 -48.87
N MET A 25 -7.73 -25.79 -48.55
CA MET A 25 -6.55 -26.02 -47.69
C MET A 25 -6.08 -24.76 -46.93
N VAL A 26 -7.00 -23.84 -46.60
CA VAL A 26 -6.69 -22.59 -45.86
C VAL A 26 -7.77 -22.30 -44.82
N ARG A 27 -8.12 -23.29 -43.98
CA ARG A 27 -9.02 -23.06 -42.83
C ARG A 27 -8.54 -23.64 -41.50
N GLN A 28 -7.44 -24.38 -41.47
CA GLN A 28 -6.91 -24.96 -40.23
C GLN A 28 -5.72 -24.19 -39.61
N THR A 29 -5.20 -23.15 -40.25
CA THR A 29 -4.00 -22.43 -39.78
C THR A 29 -4.28 -21.09 -39.11
N GLY A 30 -5.53 -20.61 -39.12
CA GLY A 30 -5.92 -19.36 -38.46
C GLY A 30 -6.11 -19.52 -36.95
N GLU A 31 -6.78 -20.59 -36.52
CA GLU A 31 -7.21 -20.79 -35.13
C GLU A 31 -6.04 -21.09 -34.16
N TYR A 32 -5.01 -21.83 -34.62
CA TYR A 32 -3.83 -22.14 -33.80
C TYR A 32 -2.90 -20.95 -33.55
N ARG A 33 -2.92 -19.93 -34.43
CA ARG A 33 -2.13 -18.70 -34.22
C ARG A 33 -2.71 -17.85 -33.09
N ASP A 34 -4.01 -17.95 -32.85
CA ASP A 34 -4.68 -17.20 -31.78
C ASP A 34 -4.42 -17.85 -30.41
N GLU A 35 -4.35 -19.17 -30.31
CA GLU A 35 -4.07 -19.83 -29.02
C GLU A 35 -2.63 -19.61 -28.51
N GLU A 36 -1.66 -19.52 -29.41
CA GLU A 36 -0.26 -19.26 -29.04
C GLU A 36 -0.06 -17.81 -28.59
N THR A 37 -0.70 -16.86 -29.28
CA THR A 37 -0.65 -15.44 -28.89
C THR A 37 -1.39 -15.20 -27.57
N ILE A 38 -2.58 -15.78 -27.41
CA ILE A 38 -3.36 -15.67 -26.16
C ILE A 38 -2.57 -16.19 -24.96
N ARG A 39 -1.85 -17.31 -25.09
CA ARG A 39 -1.06 -17.86 -23.98
C ARG A 39 0.16 -17.04 -23.64
N ARG A 40 0.89 -16.55 -24.65
CA ARG A 40 2.02 -15.64 -24.43
C ARG A 40 1.58 -14.34 -23.78
N ASP A 41 0.46 -13.79 -24.22
CA ASP A 41 -0.13 -12.58 -23.66
C ASP A 41 -0.58 -12.83 -22.22
N ALA A 42 -1.29 -13.92 -21.94
CA ALA A 42 -1.72 -14.28 -20.60
C ALA A 42 -0.53 -14.45 -19.63
N LEU A 43 0.54 -15.12 -20.06
CA LEU A 43 1.76 -15.28 -19.26
C LEU A 43 2.47 -13.94 -19.04
N ALA A 44 2.57 -13.10 -20.07
CA ALA A 44 3.16 -11.78 -19.95
C ALA A 44 2.37 -10.88 -18.99
N THR A 45 1.03 -10.87 -19.10
CA THR A 45 0.15 -10.14 -18.19
C THR A 45 0.28 -10.69 -16.77
N ALA A 46 0.26 -12.00 -16.57
CA ALA A 46 0.37 -12.60 -15.24
C ALA A 46 1.71 -12.26 -14.56
N LEU A 47 2.83 -12.29 -15.29
CA LEU A 47 4.14 -11.88 -14.77
C LEU A 47 4.19 -10.39 -14.40
N ALA A 48 3.60 -9.54 -15.22
CA ALA A 48 3.50 -8.10 -14.93
C ALA A 48 2.62 -7.84 -13.69
N THR A 49 1.50 -8.56 -13.56
CA THR A 49 0.64 -8.49 -12.36
C THR A 49 1.37 -9.01 -11.13
N GLU A 50 2.20 -10.05 -11.26
CA GLU A 50 2.98 -10.59 -10.14
C GLU A 50 3.98 -9.56 -9.62
N GLU A 51 4.67 -8.85 -10.51
CA GLU A 51 5.56 -7.75 -10.15
C GLU A 51 4.82 -6.58 -9.48
N LEU A 52 3.68 -6.18 -10.04
CA LEU A 52 2.85 -5.13 -9.45
C LEU A 52 2.37 -5.53 -8.05
N GLY A 53 1.89 -6.77 -7.88
CA GLY A 53 1.45 -7.30 -6.58
C GLY A 53 2.56 -7.34 -5.54
N ALA A 54 3.77 -7.74 -5.92
CA ALA A 54 4.93 -7.72 -5.04
C ALA A 54 5.26 -6.29 -4.58
N ASN A 55 5.24 -5.31 -5.50
CA ASN A 55 5.45 -3.90 -5.15
C ASN A 55 4.35 -3.35 -4.23
N THR A 56 3.09 -3.73 -4.48
CA THR A 56 1.95 -3.35 -3.63
C THR A 56 2.08 -3.92 -2.22
N LEU A 57 2.49 -5.18 -2.06
CA LEU A 57 2.75 -5.76 -0.74
C LEU A 57 3.81 -4.99 0.06
N VAL A 58 4.89 -4.56 -0.60
CA VAL A 58 5.93 -3.74 0.05
C VAL A 58 5.35 -2.41 0.52
N GLN A 59 4.49 -1.78 -0.30
CA GLN A 59 3.83 -0.53 0.07
C GLN A 59 2.86 -0.71 1.24
N LEU A 60 2.05 -1.77 1.23
CA LEU A 60 1.13 -2.06 2.32
C LEU A 60 1.88 -2.24 3.64
N ARG A 61 2.95 -3.03 3.66
CA ARG A 61 3.77 -3.19 4.87
C ARG A 61 4.35 -1.87 5.38
N ARG A 62 4.82 -1.01 4.48
CA ARG A 62 5.31 0.32 4.84
C ARG A 62 4.20 1.20 5.43
N GLN A 63 2.97 1.10 4.92
CA GLN A 63 1.82 1.82 5.46
C GLN A 63 1.44 1.31 6.86
N THR A 64 1.49 -0.01 7.07
CA THR A 64 1.29 -0.62 8.39
C THR A 64 2.27 -0.07 9.42
N GLU A 65 3.57 -0.03 9.08
CA GLU A 65 4.60 0.55 9.96
C GLU A 65 4.33 2.04 10.28
N GLN A 66 3.87 2.82 9.28
CA GLN A 66 3.47 4.21 9.53
C GLN A 66 2.30 4.30 10.52
N MET A 67 1.30 3.43 10.41
CA MET A 67 0.16 3.39 11.33
C MET A 67 0.56 2.97 12.75
N GLU A 68 1.46 1.99 12.87
CA GLU A 68 2.01 1.61 14.18
C GLU A 68 2.75 2.78 14.84
N ASN A 69 3.56 3.51 14.07
CA ASN A 69 4.21 4.72 14.56
C ASN A 69 3.21 5.80 14.97
N MET A 70 2.17 6.06 14.16
CA MET A 70 1.11 7.01 14.48
C MET A 70 0.34 6.63 15.76
N SER A 71 0.02 5.35 15.94
CA SER A 71 -0.60 4.87 17.19
C SER A 71 0.32 5.08 18.40
N GLY A 72 1.63 4.81 18.24
CA GLY A 72 2.63 5.09 19.27
C GLY A 72 2.70 6.57 19.66
N GLU A 73 2.71 7.48 18.66
CA GLU A 73 2.69 8.92 18.88
C GLU A 73 1.40 9.38 19.58
N LEU A 74 0.23 8.86 19.21
CA LEU A 74 -1.04 9.19 19.88
C LEU A 74 -1.06 8.72 21.35
N ALA A 75 -0.51 7.54 21.64
CA ALA A 75 -0.39 7.06 23.01
C ALA A 75 0.57 7.93 23.86
N GLU A 76 1.67 8.40 23.27
CA GLU A 76 2.57 9.35 23.92
C GLU A 76 1.88 10.69 24.20
N VAL A 77 1.13 11.21 23.22
CA VAL A 77 0.34 12.44 23.39
C VAL A 77 -0.69 12.29 24.51
N ASP A 78 -1.42 11.18 24.60
CA ASP A 78 -2.36 10.95 25.70
C ASP A 78 -1.68 10.88 27.07
N ALA A 79 -0.51 10.25 27.15
CA ALA A 79 0.31 10.22 28.37
C ALA A 79 0.76 11.63 28.78
N ASP A 80 1.18 12.45 27.82
CA ASP A 80 1.57 13.84 28.03
C ASP A 80 0.38 14.73 28.43
N LEU A 81 -0.80 14.48 27.87
CA LEU A 81 -2.03 15.13 28.31
C LEU A 81 -2.39 14.73 29.74
N THR A 82 -2.25 13.46 30.11
CA THR A 82 -2.48 13.01 31.49
C THR A 82 -1.50 13.67 32.46
N ARG A 83 -0.22 13.78 32.07
CA ARG A 83 0.81 14.49 32.84
C ARG A 83 0.49 15.98 32.95
N THR A 84 0.08 16.62 31.85
CA THR A 84 -0.32 18.03 31.78
C THR A 84 -1.53 18.28 32.67
N GLN A 85 -2.53 17.40 32.68
CA GLN A 85 -3.70 17.50 33.54
C GLN A 85 -3.33 17.40 35.02
N ARG A 86 -2.41 16.51 35.39
CA ARG A 86 -1.85 16.43 36.76
C ARG A 86 -1.12 17.73 37.12
N THR A 87 -0.34 18.30 36.20
CA THR A 87 0.33 19.59 36.40
C THR A 87 -0.67 20.74 36.57
N ILE A 88 -1.68 20.87 35.71
CA ILE A 88 -2.76 21.87 35.82
C ILE A 88 -3.49 21.75 37.17
N ARG A 89 -3.82 20.52 37.60
CA ARG A 89 -4.43 20.29 38.93
C ARG A 89 -3.49 20.73 40.06
N SER A 90 -2.19 20.46 39.93
CA SER A 90 -1.20 20.91 40.91
C SER A 90 -1.08 22.45 40.93
N MET A 91 -1.07 23.13 39.78
CA MET A 91 -1.06 24.59 39.69
C MET A 91 -2.31 25.20 40.34
N ARG A 92 -3.50 24.62 40.15
CA ARG A 92 -4.72 25.03 40.86
C ARG A 92 -4.56 24.90 42.38
N SER A 93 -3.94 23.81 42.85
CA SER A 93 -3.66 23.61 44.26
C SER A 93 -2.61 24.57 44.82
N PHE A 94 -1.61 24.97 44.03
CA PHE A 94 -0.61 25.96 44.44
C PHE A 94 -1.19 27.37 44.43
N SER A 95 -2.07 27.76 43.51
CA SER A 95 -2.74 29.06 43.58
C SER A 95 -3.58 29.20 44.87
N GLY A 96 -4.29 28.13 45.28
CA GLY A 96 -5.02 28.11 46.54
C GLY A 96 -4.12 28.05 47.78
N ARG A 97 -3.02 27.30 47.73
CA ARG A 97 -2.05 27.18 48.84
C ARG A 97 -1.15 28.40 48.96
N VAL A 98 -0.71 29.06 47.90
CA VAL A 98 0.10 30.29 47.95
C VAL A 98 -0.73 31.42 48.55
N LYS A 99 -2.04 31.49 48.27
CA LYS A 99 -2.95 32.41 48.97
C LYS A 99 -3.12 32.09 50.46
N ASN A 100 -3.00 30.81 50.85
CA ASN A 100 -3.00 30.36 52.25
C ASN A 100 -1.60 30.32 52.92
N TRP A 101 -0.52 30.37 52.14
CA TRP A 101 0.87 30.31 52.61
C TRP A 101 1.43 31.72 52.78
N PHE A 102 0.92 32.70 52.03
CA PHE A 102 1.08 34.11 52.39
C PHE A 102 0.33 34.51 53.67
N SER A 103 -0.49 33.63 54.26
CA SER A 103 -1.14 33.85 55.55
C SER A 103 -0.57 33.01 56.69
N LYS A 104 0.32 32.02 56.47
CA LYS A 104 0.99 31.26 57.53
C LYS A 104 2.35 30.72 57.08
N SER A 105 3.38 31.04 57.87
CA SER A 105 4.80 30.76 57.68
C SER A 105 5.24 29.29 57.87
N GLU A 106 6.26 28.91 57.06
CA GLU A 106 7.38 27.96 57.34
C GLU A 106 7.21 26.41 57.14
N PRO A 107 8.29 25.64 56.86
CA PRO A 107 8.72 25.36 55.47
C PRO A 107 8.91 23.86 55.10
N LEU A 108 9.25 23.64 53.82
CA LEU A 108 9.39 22.39 53.06
C LEU A 108 10.84 21.84 53.06
N SER A 109 11.01 20.52 53.16
CA SER A 109 12.15 19.78 52.55
C SER A 109 11.86 18.27 52.47
N GLU A 110 11.45 17.74 51.31
CA GLU A 110 11.48 16.26 51.05
C GLU A 110 11.23 15.84 49.59
N ILE A 111 10.71 16.72 48.73
CA ILE A 111 10.12 16.29 47.44
C ILE A 111 11.14 16.23 46.28
N GLU A 112 12.37 16.69 46.47
CA GLU A 112 13.34 16.86 45.38
C GLU A 112 14.16 15.59 45.06
N GLU A 113 14.05 14.52 45.86
CA GLU A 113 14.93 13.33 45.73
C GLU A 113 14.40 12.21 44.82
N ARG A 114 13.16 12.30 44.29
CA ARG A 114 12.52 11.18 43.57
C ARG A 114 12.49 11.27 42.04
N ARG A 115 13.17 12.24 41.41
CA ARG A 115 13.07 12.47 39.95
C ARG A 115 14.27 12.02 39.09
N ALA A 116 15.29 11.39 39.66
CA ALA A 116 16.53 11.07 38.94
C ALA A 116 16.73 9.60 38.50
N SER A 117 15.75 8.69 38.66
CA SER A 117 16.00 7.23 38.53
C SER A 117 15.22 6.47 37.46
N ARG A 118 14.58 7.11 36.49
CA ARG A 118 13.84 6.38 35.43
C ARG A 118 13.92 7.05 34.06
N GLN A 119 14.94 6.70 33.28
CA GLN A 119 14.84 6.49 31.82
C GLN A 119 16.21 6.13 31.24
N ALA A 120 16.59 4.87 31.43
CA ALA A 120 17.51 4.16 30.55
C ALA A 120 16.80 2.84 30.21
N SER A 121 17.05 2.34 28.99
CA SER A 121 16.60 1.05 28.44
C SER A 121 15.30 1.06 27.61
N ALA A 122 15.45 1.15 26.28
CA ALA A 122 14.89 0.16 25.36
C ALA A 122 15.62 0.24 24.02
N SER A 123 16.14 -0.90 23.61
CA SER A 123 17.03 -1.14 22.47
C SER A 123 16.33 -2.05 21.45
N ASN A 124 16.86 -2.01 20.22
CA ASN A 124 16.86 -3.05 19.18
C ASN A 124 15.61 -3.30 18.33
N GLY A 125 15.84 -3.24 17.01
CA GLY A 125 14.94 -3.74 15.98
C GLY A 125 15.55 -3.69 14.57
N SER A 126 16.81 -4.08 14.40
CA SER A 126 17.46 -4.20 13.09
C SER A 126 16.93 -5.43 12.32
N ARG A 127 16.12 -5.21 11.28
CA ARG A 127 15.60 -6.31 10.43
C ARG A 127 15.33 -5.90 8.98
N GLU A 128 16.26 -5.22 8.30
CA GLU A 128 16.03 -4.74 6.92
C GLU A 128 16.93 -5.36 5.82
N THR A 129 17.90 -6.20 6.16
CA THR A 129 18.91 -6.65 5.17
C THR A 129 18.65 -7.99 4.49
N ARG A 130 17.42 -8.53 4.51
CA ARG A 130 17.10 -9.81 3.84
C ARG A 130 16.31 -9.67 2.52
N SER A 131 15.80 -8.47 2.19
CA SER A 131 14.85 -8.30 1.08
C SER A 131 15.52 -8.17 -0.31
N GLN A 132 16.74 -7.63 -0.40
CA GLN A 132 17.34 -7.30 -1.70
C GLN A 132 17.96 -8.49 -2.48
N TYR A 133 18.34 -9.58 -1.81
CA TYR A 133 19.02 -10.70 -2.48
C TYR A 133 18.04 -11.70 -3.13
N GLU A 134 16.82 -11.83 -2.60
CA GLU A 134 15.76 -12.67 -3.17
C GLU A 134 15.18 -12.07 -4.47
N LEU A 135 15.11 -10.74 -4.56
CA LEU A 135 14.52 -10.05 -5.73
C LEU A 135 15.31 -10.30 -7.02
N ASN A 136 16.64 -10.34 -6.96
CA ASN A 136 17.50 -10.53 -8.14
C ASN A 136 17.47 -11.96 -8.71
N LYS A 137 17.11 -12.97 -7.90
CA LYS A 137 17.01 -14.36 -8.35
C LYS A 137 15.70 -14.63 -9.09
N LEU A 138 14.62 -13.91 -8.75
CA LEU A 138 13.35 -14.00 -9.47
C LEU A 138 13.45 -13.42 -10.89
N THR A 139 14.17 -12.33 -11.10
CA THR A 139 14.25 -11.65 -12.41
C THR A 139 14.87 -12.56 -13.49
N ARG A 140 15.91 -13.33 -13.16
CA ARG A 140 16.55 -14.27 -14.11
C ARG A 140 15.63 -15.44 -14.47
N THR A 141 14.89 -15.97 -13.51
CA THR A 141 13.96 -17.09 -13.73
C THR A 141 12.74 -16.67 -14.57
N ARG A 142 12.32 -15.40 -14.49
CA ARG A 142 11.19 -14.86 -15.27
C ARG A 142 11.50 -14.75 -16.76
N GLN A 143 12.72 -14.36 -17.11
CA GLN A 143 13.11 -14.17 -18.51
C GLN A 143 13.19 -15.52 -19.25
N GLU A 144 13.69 -16.57 -18.59
CA GLU A 144 13.73 -17.94 -19.13
C GLU A 144 12.34 -18.54 -19.38
N ARG A 145 11.33 -18.17 -18.58
CA ARG A 145 9.93 -18.63 -18.77
C ARG A 145 9.25 -17.98 -19.96
N ARG A 146 9.56 -16.70 -20.22
CA ARG A 146 8.93 -15.91 -21.29
C ARG A 146 9.38 -16.33 -22.69
N ASP A 147 10.62 -16.82 -22.81
CA ASP A 147 11.23 -17.21 -24.09
C ASP A 147 11.04 -18.70 -24.43
N SER A 148 10.30 -19.46 -23.60
CA SER A 148 10.02 -20.87 -23.89
C SER A 148 9.08 -21.01 -25.10
N THR A 149 9.51 -21.73 -26.13
CA THR A 149 8.68 -22.05 -27.32
C THR A 149 7.75 -23.22 -27.07
N ASP A 150 7.93 -23.95 -25.96
CA ASP A 150 7.13 -25.13 -25.64
C ASP A 150 5.76 -24.74 -25.04
N PRO A 151 4.64 -25.09 -25.71
CA PRO A 151 3.29 -24.78 -25.23
C PRO A 151 2.97 -25.34 -23.83
N SER A 152 3.47 -26.53 -23.47
CA SER A 152 3.26 -27.12 -22.13
C SER A 152 3.99 -26.33 -21.05
N ALA A 153 5.26 -26.01 -21.27
CA ALA A 153 6.05 -25.21 -20.34
C ALA A 153 5.43 -23.83 -20.05
N GLN A 154 4.81 -23.20 -21.04
CA GLN A 154 4.10 -21.93 -20.86
C GLN A 154 2.87 -22.05 -19.95
N VAL A 155 2.09 -23.13 -20.10
CA VAL A 155 0.90 -23.37 -19.26
C VAL A 155 1.31 -23.69 -17.83
N ASP A 156 2.34 -24.51 -17.63
CA ASP A 156 2.89 -24.80 -16.29
C ASP A 156 3.45 -23.53 -15.63
N ALA A 157 4.15 -22.70 -16.40
CA ALA A 157 4.65 -21.41 -15.92
C ALA A 157 3.50 -20.47 -15.53
N LEU A 158 2.44 -20.40 -16.34
CA LEU A 158 1.25 -19.62 -16.03
C LEU A 158 0.57 -20.12 -14.75
N HIS A 159 0.40 -21.43 -14.58
CA HIS A 159 -0.15 -22.01 -13.35
C HIS A 159 0.69 -21.66 -12.11
N ALA A 160 2.01 -21.70 -12.23
CA ALA A 160 2.90 -21.31 -11.14
C ALA A 160 2.72 -19.83 -10.77
N VAL A 161 2.65 -18.94 -11.77
CA VAL A 161 2.44 -17.50 -11.53
C VAL A 161 1.08 -17.23 -10.91
N VAL A 162 0.02 -17.90 -11.37
CA VAL A 162 -1.33 -17.77 -10.79
C VAL A 162 -1.36 -18.23 -9.32
N ARG A 163 -0.66 -19.30 -8.98
CA ARG A 163 -0.52 -19.75 -7.57
C ARG A 163 0.20 -18.69 -6.72
N ASN A 164 1.28 -18.12 -7.23
CA ASN A 164 2.01 -17.04 -6.55
C ASN A 164 1.12 -15.80 -6.37
N LEU A 165 0.39 -15.39 -7.40
CA LEU A 165 -0.59 -14.31 -7.34
C LEU A 165 -1.66 -14.56 -6.29
N SER A 166 -2.18 -15.79 -6.21
CA SER A 166 -3.16 -16.17 -5.18
C SER A 166 -2.60 -16.08 -3.76
N ALA A 167 -1.34 -16.50 -3.55
CA ALA A 167 -0.68 -16.36 -2.26
C ALA A 167 -0.50 -14.88 -1.90
N MET A 168 -0.01 -14.06 -2.83
CA MET A 168 0.13 -12.61 -2.61
C MET A 168 -1.21 -11.92 -2.35
N ALA A 169 -2.28 -12.34 -3.03
CA ALA A 169 -3.62 -11.81 -2.76
C ALA A 169 -4.10 -12.13 -1.34
N SER A 170 -3.82 -13.35 -0.86
CA SER A 170 -4.09 -13.74 0.52
C SER A 170 -3.27 -12.92 1.52
N ASP A 171 -1.98 -12.72 1.24
CA ASP A 171 -1.09 -11.91 2.09
C ASP A 171 -1.55 -10.45 2.14
N MET A 172 -1.91 -9.86 0.99
CA MET A 172 -2.46 -8.51 0.91
C MET A 172 -3.78 -8.40 1.70
N HIS A 173 -4.64 -9.41 1.61
CA HIS A 173 -5.90 -9.42 2.36
C HIS A 173 -5.66 -9.46 3.88
N SER A 174 -4.72 -10.30 4.34
CA SER A 174 -4.33 -10.34 5.75
C SER A 174 -3.73 -9.01 6.21
N GLU A 175 -2.87 -8.40 5.40
CA GLU A 175 -2.27 -7.10 5.70
C GLU A 175 -3.34 -6.01 5.81
N LEU A 176 -4.28 -5.95 4.86
CA LEU A 176 -5.40 -5.01 4.90
C LEU A 176 -6.30 -5.21 6.14
N SER A 177 -6.49 -6.46 6.60
CA SER A 177 -7.21 -6.73 7.84
C SER A 177 -6.48 -6.17 9.06
N ILE A 178 -5.16 -6.35 9.13
CA ILE A 178 -4.32 -5.79 10.20
C ILE A 178 -4.40 -4.25 10.19
N GLN A 179 -4.29 -3.64 9.00
CA GLN A 179 -4.43 -2.20 8.84
C GLN A 179 -5.80 -1.68 9.28
N ASN A 180 -6.87 -2.41 9.00
CA ASN A 180 -8.21 -2.06 9.45
C ASN A 180 -8.32 -2.07 10.99
N ASP A 181 -7.70 -3.05 11.64
CA ASP A 181 -7.67 -3.11 13.10
C ASP A 181 -6.84 -1.95 13.69
N LEU A 182 -5.67 -1.64 13.11
CA LEU A 182 -4.85 -0.49 13.49
C LEU A 182 -5.59 0.85 13.33
N LEU A 183 -6.34 1.03 12.25
CA LEU A 183 -7.15 2.23 12.04
C LEU A 183 -8.23 2.39 13.11
N ASN A 184 -8.88 1.29 13.53
CA ASN A 184 -9.85 1.33 14.61
C ASN A 184 -9.21 1.73 15.95
N ASP A 185 -7.99 1.29 16.21
CA ASP A 185 -7.27 1.65 17.43
C ASP A 185 -6.80 3.11 17.40
N ILE A 186 -6.27 3.58 16.26
CA ILE A 186 -5.94 4.99 16.03
C ILE A 186 -7.17 5.89 16.23
N ASP A 187 -8.35 5.50 15.72
CA ASP A 187 -9.58 6.28 15.87
C ASP A 187 -10.00 6.41 17.34
N LYS A 188 -9.91 5.32 18.11
CA LYS A 188 -10.17 5.32 19.56
C LYS A 188 -9.18 6.24 20.29
N ASP A 189 -7.89 6.09 20.02
CA ASP A 189 -6.83 6.89 20.66
C ASP A 189 -7.00 8.37 20.33
N MET A 190 -7.26 8.69 19.06
CA MET A 190 -7.52 10.05 18.61
C MET A 190 -8.75 10.67 19.30
N THR A 191 -9.83 9.90 19.44
CA THR A 191 -11.04 10.35 20.17
C THR A 191 -10.75 10.61 21.66
N SER A 192 -9.91 9.78 22.29
CA SER A 192 -9.43 10.00 23.66
C SER A 192 -8.64 11.30 23.77
N VAL A 193 -7.63 11.48 22.90
CA VAL A 193 -6.78 12.68 22.84
C VAL A 193 -7.62 13.94 22.64
N GLN A 194 -8.59 13.93 21.72
CA GLN A 194 -9.50 15.07 21.50
C GLN A 194 -10.33 15.41 22.74
N THR A 195 -10.87 14.39 23.41
CA THR A 195 -11.66 14.58 24.64
C THR A 195 -10.79 15.14 25.76
N SER A 196 -9.58 14.62 25.93
CA SER A 196 -8.58 15.09 26.89
C SER A 196 -8.17 16.54 26.63
N LEU A 197 -7.87 16.90 25.38
CA LEU A 197 -7.57 18.27 24.96
C LEU A 197 -8.72 19.23 25.24
N ALA A 198 -9.95 18.90 24.83
CA ALA A 198 -11.12 19.73 25.06
C ALA A 198 -11.34 20.01 26.56
N ASN A 199 -11.15 18.99 27.41
CA ASN A 199 -11.21 19.12 28.86
C ASN A 199 -10.10 20.03 29.41
N GLN A 200 -8.86 19.90 28.93
CA GLN A 200 -7.77 20.77 29.31
C GLN A 200 -7.99 22.21 28.87
N THR A 201 -8.44 22.47 27.64
CA THR A 201 -8.75 23.82 27.16
C THR A 201 -9.82 24.48 28.03
N ARG A 202 -10.87 23.74 28.44
CA ARG A 202 -11.88 24.25 29.38
C ARG A 202 -11.28 24.55 30.76
N GLN A 203 -10.36 23.73 31.26
CA GLN A 203 -9.68 23.97 32.53
C GLN A 203 -8.78 25.20 32.47
N LEU A 204 -7.99 25.36 31.41
CA LEU A 204 -7.15 26.54 31.17
C LEU A 204 -7.98 27.82 31.10
N LYS A 205 -9.08 27.81 30.34
CA LYS A 205 -10.01 28.95 30.28
C LYS A 205 -10.64 29.34 31.62
N LYS A 206 -10.76 28.41 32.58
CA LYS A 206 -11.24 28.71 33.94
C LYS A 206 -10.14 29.28 34.85
N MET A 207 -8.88 29.24 34.43
CA MET A 207 -7.75 29.77 35.20
C MET A 207 -7.32 31.18 34.73
N LEU A 208 -7.71 31.57 33.52
CA LEU A 208 -7.63 32.96 33.03
C LEU A 208 -8.83 33.76 33.57
#